data_AF-A0A0J8RXX8-F1
#
_entry.id   AF-A0A0J8RXX8-F1
#
_cell.length_a   1.000
_cell.length_b   1.000
_cell.length_c   1.000
_cell.angle_alpha   90.00
_cell.angle_beta   90.00
_cell.angle_gamma   90.00
#
_symmetry.space_group_name_H-M   'P 1'
#
loop_
_entity.id
_entity.type
_entity.pdbx_description
1 polymer ?
#
loop_
_entity_poly.entity_id
_entity_poly.type
_entity_poly.pdbx_seq_one_letter_code
_entity_poly.pdbx_strand_id
1 'polypeptide(L)'
;MPDPAPRPRGPKLKFTPEEDSLLVELKENKNLTWKQIADFFPGRTSGTLQVRYCTKLKAKATVWTDEAVQRLRNAIQDYENDRWRVIATKVGSGFSPAACREKAAEL
;
A
#
# COMPACT_ATOMS: atom_id res chain seq x y z
N MET A 1 -4.73 20.64 -35.06
CA MET A 1 -4.56 19.74 -33.90
C MET A 1 -5.30 20.40 -32.75
N PRO A 2 -6.24 19.74 -32.06
CA PRO A 2 -6.91 20.36 -30.93
C PRO A 2 -5.98 20.38 -29.70
N ASP A 3 -5.90 21.54 -29.05
CA ASP A 3 -5.11 21.79 -27.85
C ASP A 3 -5.49 20.87 -26.67
N PRO A 4 -4.53 20.46 -25.82
CA PRO A 4 -4.81 19.64 -24.65
C PRO A 4 -5.70 20.41 -23.65
N ALA A 5 -6.82 19.80 -23.27
CA ALA A 5 -7.83 20.38 -22.40
C ALA A 5 -7.24 21.00 -21.12
N PRO A 6 -7.71 22.18 -20.69
CA PRO A 6 -7.25 22.83 -19.48
C PRO A 6 -7.58 21.96 -18.27
N ARG A 7 -6.53 21.57 -17.51
CA ARG A 7 -6.68 20.81 -16.27
C ARG A 7 -7.54 21.61 -15.29
N PRO A 8 -8.68 21.07 -14.81
CA PRO A 8 -9.47 21.75 -13.79
C PRO A 8 -8.64 21.80 -12.51
N ARG A 9 -8.17 23.00 -12.15
CA ARG A 9 -7.64 23.32 -10.83
C ARG A 9 -8.83 23.46 -9.89
N GLY A 10 -9.44 22.33 -9.53
CA GLY A 10 -10.44 22.26 -8.48
C GLY A 10 -9.85 22.71 -7.13
N PRO A 11 -10.71 23.09 -6.15
CA PRO A 11 -10.24 23.44 -4.82
C PRO A 11 -9.38 22.30 -4.28
N LYS A 12 -8.34 22.63 -3.49
CA LYS A 12 -7.48 21.64 -2.81
C LYS A 12 -8.34 20.77 -1.88
N LEU A 13 -9.04 19.76 -2.43
CA LEU A 13 -9.82 18.80 -1.66
C LEU A 13 -8.82 18.06 -0.78
N LYS A 14 -8.89 18.32 0.53
CA LYS A 14 -8.13 17.56 1.51
C LYS A 14 -8.66 16.12 1.46
N PHE A 15 -7.74 15.15 1.42
CA PHE A 15 -8.09 13.75 1.61
C PHE A 15 -8.74 13.58 2.98
N THR A 16 -9.98 13.12 2.99
CA THR A 16 -10.67 12.72 4.20
C THR A 16 -10.17 11.34 4.65
N PRO A 17 -10.28 11.01 5.95
CA PRO A 17 -9.94 9.68 6.44
C PRO A 17 -10.78 8.58 5.78
N GLU A 18 -12.03 8.86 5.40
CA GLU A 18 -12.88 7.90 4.67
C GLU A 18 -12.31 7.60 3.28
N GLU A 19 -11.87 8.63 2.56
CA GLU A 19 -11.24 8.47 1.25
C GLU A 19 -9.87 7.79 1.33
N ASP A 20 -9.09 8.07 2.37
CA ASP A 20 -7.84 7.37 2.65
C ASP A 20 -8.12 5.86 2.93
N SER A 21 -9.17 5.54 3.69
CA SER A 21 -9.57 4.16 3.97
C SER A 21 -10.05 3.43 2.71
N LEU A 22 -10.88 4.10 1.90
CA LEU A 22 -11.33 3.57 0.61
C LEU A 22 -10.16 3.36 -0.35
N LEU A 23 -9.18 4.29 -0.37
CA LEU A 23 -8.00 4.19 -1.21
C LEU A 23 -7.13 2.97 -0.83
N VAL A 24 -6.96 2.72 0.47
CA VAL A 24 -6.28 1.50 0.97
C VAL A 24 -7.08 0.25 0.63
N GLU A 25 -8.40 0.24 0.86
CA GLU A 25 -9.23 -0.93 0.57
C GLU A 25 -9.21 -1.28 -0.93
N LEU A 26 -9.41 -0.31 -1.81
CA LEU A 26 -9.38 -0.56 -3.25
C LEU A 26 -8.00 -1.02 -3.72
N LYS A 27 -6.93 -0.53 -3.08
CA LYS A 27 -5.56 -0.87 -3.45
C LYS A 27 -5.11 -2.22 -2.90
N GLU A 28 -5.39 -2.50 -1.64
CA GLU A 28 -4.90 -3.67 -0.91
C GLU A 28 -5.90 -4.83 -0.98
N ASN A 29 -7.18 -4.55 -0.74
CA ASN A 29 -8.22 -5.57 -0.68
C ASN A 29 -8.71 -5.97 -2.08
N LYS A 30 -8.93 -4.99 -2.98
CA LYS A 30 -9.37 -5.27 -4.36
C LYS A 30 -8.23 -5.36 -5.38
N ASN A 31 -6.99 -5.08 -4.97
CA ASN A 31 -5.80 -5.09 -5.83
C ASN A 31 -5.97 -4.30 -7.15
N LEU A 32 -6.70 -3.18 -7.09
CA LEU A 32 -7.02 -2.41 -8.30
C LEU A 32 -5.84 -1.58 -8.78
N THR A 33 -5.80 -1.35 -10.09
CA THR A 33 -4.84 -0.40 -10.68
C THR A 33 -5.23 1.03 -10.31
N TRP A 34 -4.25 1.95 -10.22
CA TRP A 34 -4.53 3.36 -9.89
C TRP A 34 -5.55 4.02 -10.83
N LYS A 35 -5.61 3.57 -12.09
CA LYS A 35 -6.62 4.00 -13.06
C LYS A 35 -8.03 3.57 -12.65
N GLN A 36 -8.20 2.31 -12.25
CA GLN A 36 -9.48 1.81 -11.75
C GLN A 36 -9.87 2.47 -10.43
N ILE A 37 -8.91 2.65 -9.52
CA ILE A 37 -9.15 3.35 -8.25
C ILE A 37 -9.62 4.79 -8.51
N ALA A 38 -9.03 5.50 -9.48
CA ALA A 38 -9.44 6.86 -9.82
C ALA A 38 -10.91 6.97 -10.29
N ASP A 39 -11.48 5.88 -10.81
CA ASP A 39 -12.90 5.81 -11.16
C ASP A 39 -13.82 5.95 -9.93
N PHE A 40 -13.35 5.49 -8.76
CA PHE A 40 -14.04 5.63 -7.47
C PHE A 40 -13.84 6.99 -6.79
N PHE A 41 -12.94 7.84 -7.31
CA PHE A 41 -12.66 9.16 -6.74
C PHE A 41 -12.91 10.26 -7.79
N PRO A 42 -14.17 10.64 -8.04
CA PRO A 42 -14.50 11.69 -8.99
C PRO A 42 -13.81 13.01 -8.58
N GLY A 43 -13.03 13.58 -9.50
CA GLY A 43 -12.25 14.80 -9.25
C GLY A 43 -10.84 14.58 -8.70
N ARG A 44 -10.39 13.33 -8.50
CA ARG A 44 -8.99 13.01 -8.19
C ARG A 44 -8.36 12.18 -9.30
N THR A 45 -7.12 12.53 -9.65
CA THR A 45 -6.36 11.75 -10.62
C THR A 45 -5.62 10.59 -9.95
N SER A 46 -5.46 9.50 -10.70
CA SER A 46 -4.69 8.31 -10.31
C SER A 46 -3.30 8.66 -9.77
N GLY A 47 -2.62 9.66 -10.35
CA GLY A 47 -1.33 10.15 -9.87
C GLY A 47 -1.39 10.77 -8.47
N THR A 48 -2.42 11.58 -8.16
CA THR A 48 -2.61 12.16 -6.83
C THR A 48 -2.93 11.09 -5.79
N LEU A 49 -3.75 10.10 -6.15
CA LEU A 49 -4.06 8.94 -5.31
C LEU A 49 -2.81 8.10 -5.03
N GLN A 50 -2.00 7.84 -6.05
CA GLN A 50 -0.73 7.11 -5.91
C GLN A 50 0.24 7.84 -4.99
N VAL A 51 0.41 9.16 -5.14
CA VAL A 51 1.28 9.95 -4.27
C VAL A 51 0.76 9.95 -2.84
N ARG A 52 -0.55 10.17 -2.63
CA ARG A 52 -1.16 10.11 -1.30
C ARG A 52 -0.94 8.74 -0.66
N TYR A 53 -1.20 7.67 -1.42
CA TYR A 53 -1.00 6.33 -0.94
C TYR A 53 0.47 6.10 -0.60
N CYS A 54 1.41 6.35 -1.49
CA CYS A 54 2.83 6.08 -1.24
C CYS A 54 3.41 6.90 -0.07
N THR A 55 2.98 8.15 0.11
CA THR A 55 3.56 9.09 1.10
C THR A 55 2.91 9.03 2.49
N LYS A 56 1.61 8.76 2.56
CA LYS A 56 0.82 8.84 3.81
C LYS A 56 0.19 7.51 4.20
N LEU A 57 -0.24 6.70 3.24
CA LEU A 57 -1.01 5.49 3.52
C LEU A 57 -0.14 4.25 3.53
N LYS A 58 0.85 4.12 2.64
CA LYS A 58 1.76 2.97 2.52
C LYS A 58 2.58 2.75 3.79
N ALA A 59 2.95 3.83 4.49
CA ALA A 59 3.61 3.73 5.79
C ALA A 59 2.70 3.10 6.86
N LYS A 60 1.39 3.27 6.74
CA LYS A 60 0.36 2.66 7.62
C LYS A 60 -0.15 1.31 7.07
N ALA A 61 -0.04 1.14 5.76
CA ALA A 61 -0.45 0.01 4.94
C ALA A 61 0.76 -0.86 4.58
N THR A 62 1.71 -1.04 5.52
CA THR A 62 2.44 -2.30 5.63
C THR A 62 1.39 -3.35 6.03
N VAL A 63 0.47 -3.64 5.11
CA VAL A 63 -0.61 -4.58 5.34
C VAL A 63 0.05 -5.94 5.27
N TRP A 64 0.06 -6.58 6.43
CA TRP A 64 0.32 -8.00 6.53
C TRP A 64 -0.84 -8.74 5.87
N THR A 65 -0.81 -8.78 4.53
CA THR A 65 -1.75 -9.58 3.74
C THR A 65 -1.53 -11.04 4.09
N ASP A 66 -2.57 -11.87 3.92
CA ASP A 66 -2.47 -13.31 4.18
C ASP A 66 -1.28 -13.94 3.43
N GLU A 67 -1.05 -13.53 2.18
CA GLU A 67 0.11 -13.96 1.39
C GLU A 67 1.45 -13.49 2.01
N ALA A 68 1.54 -12.24 2.50
CA ALA A 68 2.74 -11.73 3.16
C ALA A 68 2.99 -12.41 4.52
N VAL A 69 1.93 -12.68 5.28
CA VAL A 69 1.94 -13.44 6.54
C VAL A 69 2.37 -14.88 6.29
N GLN A 70 1.84 -15.52 5.25
CA GLN A 70 2.17 -16.89 4.89
C GLN A 70 3.61 -17.02 4.41
N ARG A 71 4.12 -16.04 3.65
CA ARG A 71 5.54 -15.92 3.30
C ARG A 71 6.41 -15.69 4.53
N LEU A 72 5.96 -14.84 5.47
CA LEU A 72 6.67 -14.59 6.73
C LEU A 72 6.77 -15.87 7.56
N ARG A 73 5.66 -16.58 7.76
CA ARG A 73 5.59 -17.82 8.55
C ARG A 73 6.49 -18.91 7.96
N ASN A 74 6.44 -19.11 6.63
CA ASN A 74 7.35 -20.03 5.94
C ASN A 74 8.81 -19.60 6.12
N ALA A 75 9.12 -18.32 5.93
CA ALA A 75 10.48 -17.82 6.02
C ALA A 75 11.05 -17.89 7.45
N ILE A 76 10.23 -17.70 8.50
CA ILE A 76 10.65 -17.90 9.91
C ILE A 76 10.93 -19.37 10.21
N GLN A 77 10.12 -20.27 9.64
CA GLN A 77 10.27 -21.70 9.82
C GLN A 77 11.52 -22.24 9.10
N ASP A 78 11.86 -21.67 7.95
CA ASP A 78 13.01 -22.05 7.11
C ASP A 78 14.32 -21.37 7.54
N TYR A 79 14.23 -20.10 7.94
CA TYR A 79 15.34 -19.31 8.46
C TYR A 79 15.01 -18.98 9.92
N GLU A 80 15.62 -19.72 10.85
CA GLU A 80 15.48 -19.48 12.29
C GLU A 80 15.52 -17.98 12.63
N ASN A 81 14.76 -17.59 13.66
CA ASN A 81 14.46 -16.20 14.08
C ASN A 81 15.64 -15.20 14.01
N ASP A 82 16.88 -15.65 14.05
CA ASP A 82 18.09 -14.82 13.91
C ASP A 82 18.28 -14.17 12.52
N ARG A 83 17.52 -14.58 11.50
CA ARG A 83 17.71 -14.14 10.09
C ARG A 83 16.63 -13.20 9.56
N TRP A 84 16.09 -12.31 10.40
CA TRP A 84 15.08 -11.31 9.99
C TRP A 84 15.42 -10.51 8.74
N ARG A 85 16.71 -10.28 8.48
CA ARG A 85 17.17 -9.57 7.27
C ARG A 85 16.85 -10.35 5.99
N VAL A 86 17.00 -11.68 6.02
CA VAL A 86 16.65 -12.58 4.91
C VAL A 86 15.13 -12.73 4.81
N ILE A 87 14.47 -12.91 5.95
CA ILE A 87 13.00 -13.03 6.04
C ILE A 87 12.31 -11.79 5.44
N ALA A 88 12.73 -10.58 5.81
CA ALA A 88 12.21 -9.33 5.26
C ALA A 88 12.32 -9.28 3.72
N THR A 89 13.45 -9.74 3.19
CA THR A 89 13.67 -9.82 1.74
C THR A 89 12.73 -10.83 1.08
N LYS A 90 12.42 -11.94 1.76
CA LYS A 90 11.52 -13.00 1.30
C LYS A 90 10.04 -12.59 1.35
N VAL A 91 9.65 -11.84 2.37
CA VAL A 91 8.28 -11.31 2.57
C VAL A 91 8.01 -10.19 1.56
N GLY A 92 9.00 -9.35 1.28
CA GLY A 92 9.02 -8.40 0.17
C GLY A 92 9.72 -7.09 0.51
N SER A 93 10.19 -6.36 -0.51
CA SER A 93 10.96 -5.10 -0.36
C SER A 93 10.25 -3.94 0.35
N GLY A 94 9.01 -4.12 0.79
CA GLY A 94 8.28 -3.16 1.62
C GLY A 94 8.35 -3.42 3.12
N PHE A 95 8.80 -4.61 3.55
CA PHE A 95 8.81 -5.00 4.95
C PHE A 95 10.21 -4.86 5.54
N SER A 96 10.32 -4.13 6.65
CA SER A 96 11.57 -4.05 7.39
C SER A 96 11.78 -5.30 8.26
N PRO A 97 13.04 -5.67 8.58
CA PRO A 97 13.33 -6.78 9.48
C PRO A 97 12.64 -6.65 10.85
N ALA A 98 12.58 -5.42 11.37
CA ALA A 98 11.87 -5.10 12.61
C ALA A 98 10.36 -5.35 12.50
N ALA A 99 9.73 -4.94 11.39
CA ALA A 99 8.31 -5.19 11.14
C ALA A 99 8.02 -6.69 11.04
N CYS A 100 8.88 -7.46 10.36
CA CYS A 100 8.74 -8.92 10.26
C CYS A 100 8.80 -9.59 11.64
N ARG A 101 9.73 -9.17 12.49
CA ARG A 101 9.86 -9.69 13.86
C ARG A 101 8.64 -9.36 14.72
N GLU A 102 8.18 -8.12 14.66
CA GLU A 102 7.00 -7.68 15.41
C GLU A 102 5.77 -8.49 14.99
N LYS A 103 5.57 -8.69 13.68
CA LYS A 103 4.44 -9.50 13.21
C LYS A 103 4.58 -10.98 13.55
N ALA A 104 5.79 -11.52 13.49
CA ALA A 104 6.06 -12.89 13.89
C ALA A 104 5.75 -13.17 15.36
N ALA A 105 5.92 -12.17 16.23
CA ALA A 105 5.60 -12.29 17.65
C ALA A 105 4.08 -12.26 17.93
N GLU A 106 3.28 -11.74 17.01
CA GLU A 106 1.81 -11.75 17.07
C GLU A 106 1.17 -12.98 16.40
N LEU A 107 1.94 -13.81 15.70
CA LEU A 107 1.51 -14.99 14.93
C LEU A 107 1.63 -16.29 15.73
#